data_AF-A0A933A617-F1
#
_entry.id   AF-A0A933A617-F1
#
_cell.length_a   1.000
_cell.length_b   1.000
_cell.length_c   1.000
_cell.angle_alpha   90.00
_cell.angle_beta   90.00
_cell.angle_gamma   90.00
#
_symmetry.space_group_name_H-M   'P 1'
#
loop_
_entity.id
_entity.type
_entity.pdbx_description
1 polymer ?
#
loop_
_entity_poly.entity_id
_entity_poly.type
_entity_poly.pdbx_seq_one_letter_code
_entity_poly.pdbx_strand_id
1 'polypeptide(L)'
;MFRFVQGRDSVWRKHVLQTDKANPQWRQVMNVLGVEAIFALSPQAKGKIERPYRWLQDRVVRTCAIEKLTTIEEARAVLKAELNRYNNHQVHSTTGEVPSIRFEKARNERNSLFRPFALPKPYTSAKGVFCGREKLMVDGYRRISFFNHEIAVPNVPLREEVEIHLLPDAERDALELRIWYGNRMVQSVTYPLQEFPRVHFSTFPNRVRIDNLFTPRNQRLTPAGQVSEPASLASFAWDNNMI
;
A
#
# COMPACT_ATOMS: atom_id res chain seq x y z
N MET A 1 -11.48 1.57 3.07
CA MET A 1 -11.67 1.27 1.64
C MET A 1 -13.13 0.85 1.44
N PHE A 2 -13.81 1.25 0.36
CA PHE A 2 -15.14 0.73 0.04
C PHE A 2 -15.02 -0.54 -0.80
N ARG A 3 -15.99 -1.45 -0.64
CA ARG A 3 -16.09 -2.71 -1.38
C ARG A 3 -16.81 -2.48 -2.71
N PHE A 4 -16.21 -2.90 -3.82
CA PHE A 4 -16.88 -2.98 -5.10
C PHE A 4 -17.48 -4.38 -5.26
N VAL A 5 -18.80 -4.48 -5.42
CA VAL A 5 -19.52 -5.75 -5.63
C VAL A 5 -20.09 -5.74 -7.03
N GLN A 6 -19.51 -6.51 -7.94
CA GLN A 6 -20.03 -6.71 -9.30
C GLN A 6 -20.61 -8.12 -9.44
N GLY A 7 -21.83 -8.21 -9.95
CA GLY A 7 -22.63 -9.44 -9.98
C GLY A 7 -22.16 -10.52 -10.96
N ARG A 8 -22.60 -11.75 -10.59
CA ARG A 8 -22.64 -13.10 -11.21
C ARG A 8 -22.01 -13.31 -12.60
N ASP A 9 -21.37 -14.48 -12.70
CA ASP A 9 -20.65 -15.03 -13.84
C ASP A 9 -21.28 -14.73 -15.20
N SER A 10 -20.46 -14.23 -16.13
CA SER A 10 -20.82 -14.09 -17.53
C SER A 10 -19.92 -15.01 -18.34
N VAL A 11 -20.51 -15.77 -19.26
CA VAL A 11 -19.83 -16.76 -20.12
C VAL A 11 -18.66 -16.15 -20.92
N TRP A 12 -18.67 -14.83 -21.08
CA TRP A 12 -17.76 -14.07 -21.93
C TRP A 12 -16.66 -13.30 -21.17
N ARG A 13 -16.57 -13.42 -19.83
CA ARG A 13 -15.50 -12.82 -19.03
C ARG A 13 -14.95 -13.81 -18.01
N LYS A 14 -13.63 -14.02 -18.02
CA LYS A 14 -12.93 -14.58 -16.86
C LYS A 14 -13.05 -13.58 -15.72
N HIS A 15 -13.87 -13.92 -14.72
CA HIS A 15 -13.88 -13.20 -13.46
C HIS A 15 -12.55 -13.46 -12.76
N VAL A 16 -11.62 -12.50 -12.85
CA VAL A 16 -10.45 -12.45 -11.96
C VAL A 16 -10.99 -12.43 -10.53
N LEU A 17 -10.34 -13.18 -9.62
CA LEU A 17 -10.75 -13.25 -8.20
C LEU A 17 -11.20 -11.87 -7.73
N GLN A 18 -12.48 -11.76 -7.34
CA GLN A 18 -13.01 -10.53 -6.77
C GLN A 18 -12.12 -10.09 -5.61
N THR A 19 -11.99 -8.78 -5.41
CA THR A 19 -11.11 -8.13 -4.42
C THR A 19 -11.18 -8.74 -3.00
N ASP A 20 -12.28 -9.41 -2.65
CA ASP A 20 -12.47 -10.08 -1.36
C ASP A 20 -11.80 -11.46 -1.22
N LYS A 21 -11.53 -12.17 -2.34
CA LYS A 21 -10.87 -13.50 -2.34
C LYS A 21 -9.35 -13.42 -2.45
N ALA A 22 -8.81 -12.31 -2.96
CA ALA A 22 -7.37 -12.11 -3.05
C ALA A 22 -6.81 -11.70 -1.67
N ASN A 23 -5.66 -12.25 -1.30
CA ASN A 23 -4.91 -11.82 -0.11
C ASN A 23 -3.80 -10.85 -0.55
N PRO A 24 -4.06 -9.53 -0.63
CA PRO A 24 -3.08 -8.58 -1.15
C PRO A 24 -1.85 -8.52 -0.24
N GLN A 25 -0.71 -8.12 -0.80
CA GLN A 25 0.57 -8.01 -0.09
C GLN A 25 0.46 -7.25 1.24
N TRP A 26 -0.22 -6.10 1.21
CA TRP A 26 -0.49 -5.32 2.41
C TRP A 26 -1.22 -6.13 3.49
N ARG A 27 -2.23 -6.94 3.13
CA ARG A 27 -2.98 -7.76 4.09
C ARG A 27 -2.11 -8.88 4.66
N GLN A 28 -1.22 -9.45 3.86
CA GLN A 28 -0.24 -10.42 4.34
C GLN A 28 0.67 -9.80 5.40
N VAL A 29 1.17 -8.59 5.18
CA VAL A 29 1.96 -7.83 6.18
C VAL A 29 1.16 -7.60 7.46
N MET A 30 -0.10 -7.14 7.35
CA MET A 30 -0.96 -6.91 8.52
C MET A 30 -1.20 -8.19 9.32
N ASN A 31 -1.46 -9.31 8.64
CA ASN A 31 -1.63 -10.61 9.30
C ASN A 31 -0.36 -11.04 10.04
N VAL A 32 0.83 -10.84 9.45
CA VAL A 32 2.13 -11.12 10.11
C VAL A 32 2.32 -10.26 11.36
N LEU A 33 1.84 -9.03 11.34
CA LEU A 33 1.85 -8.12 12.50
C LEU A 33 0.77 -8.44 13.54
N GLY A 34 -0.08 -9.44 13.31
CA GLY A 34 -1.22 -9.75 14.17
C GLY A 34 -2.33 -8.70 14.11
N VAL A 35 -2.39 -7.91 13.03
CA VAL A 35 -3.40 -6.87 12.81
C VAL A 35 -4.47 -7.42 11.88
N GLU A 36 -5.69 -7.59 12.40
CA GLU A 36 -6.83 -8.01 11.61
C GLU A 36 -7.41 -6.84 10.81
N ALA A 37 -7.37 -6.94 9.47
CA ALA A 37 -7.98 -5.99 8.58
C ALA A 37 -9.49 -6.26 8.43
N ILE A 38 -10.31 -5.45 9.10
CA ILE A 38 -11.78 -5.51 8.99
C ILE A 38 -12.24 -4.49 7.95
N PHE A 39 -12.81 -4.97 6.84
CA PHE A 39 -13.35 -4.10 5.79
C PHE A 39 -14.80 -3.71 6.07
N ALA A 40 -15.10 -2.42 5.98
CA ALA A 40 -16.47 -1.92 6.10
C ALA A 40 -17.30 -2.32 4.88
N LEU A 41 -18.37 -3.10 5.10
CA LEU A 41 -19.28 -3.55 4.05
C LEU A 41 -20.29 -2.48 3.61
N SER A 42 -20.38 -1.38 4.36
CA SER A 42 -21.24 -0.23 4.05
C SER A 42 -20.58 1.08 4.49
N PRO A 43 -20.99 2.23 3.92
CA PRO A 43 -20.56 3.54 4.40
C PRO A 43 -20.84 3.76 5.90
N GLN A 44 -21.96 3.24 6.39
CA GLN A 44 -22.36 3.31 7.79
C GLN A 44 -21.42 2.50 8.70
N ALA A 45 -20.88 1.39 8.21
CA ALA A 45 -19.93 0.53 8.94
C ALA A 45 -18.50 1.08 9.02
N LYS A 46 -18.17 2.15 8.28
CA LYS A 46 -16.83 2.75 8.23
C LYS A 46 -16.46 3.53 9.50
N GLY A 47 -17.41 3.68 10.43
CA GLY A 47 -17.25 4.47 11.64
C GLY A 47 -17.41 5.97 11.38
N LYS A 48 -17.26 6.78 12.44
CA LYS A 48 -17.39 8.24 12.37
C LYS A 48 -16.20 8.84 11.60
N ILE A 49 -16.43 9.26 10.36
CA ILE A 49 -15.46 10.07 9.60
C ILE A 49 -15.70 11.53 9.96
N GLU A 50 -14.70 12.17 10.57
CA GLU A 50 -14.86 13.55 11.01
C GLU A 50 -14.61 14.56 9.88
N ARG A 51 -15.45 15.59 9.81
CA ARG A 51 -15.35 16.67 8.83
C ARG A 51 -14.00 17.41 8.84
N PRO A 52 -13.31 17.61 9.98
CA PRO A 52 -11.99 18.22 10.01
C PRO A 52 -10.93 17.52 9.13
N TYR A 53 -11.02 16.20 8.93
CA TYR A 53 -10.06 15.49 8.07
C TYR A 53 -10.15 15.92 6.61
N ARG A 54 -11.35 16.29 6.14
CA ARG A 54 -11.51 16.88 4.80
C ARG A 54 -10.83 18.24 4.73
N TRP A 55 -10.95 19.07 5.76
CA TRP A 55 -10.31 20.38 5.79
C TRP A 55 -8.79 20.28 5.85
N LEU A 56 -8.25 19.28 6.55
CA LEU A 56 -6.81 19.02 6.57
C LEU A 56 -6.28 18.73 5.15
N GLN A 57 -6.97 17.87 4.40
CA GLN A 57 -6.61 17.54 3.01
C GLN A 57 -6.78 18.75 2.08
N ASP A 58 -7.92 19.45 2.16
CA ASP A 58 -8.19 20.63 1.33
C ASP A 58 -7.15 21.74 1.56
N ARG A 59 -6.70 21.91 2.80
CA ARG A 59 -5.75 22.97 3.15
C ARG A 59 -4.37 22.72 2.56
N VAL A 60 -3.88 21.48 2.59
CA VAL A 60 -2.59 21.13 1.94
C VAL A 60 -2.65 21.49 0.46
N VAL A 61 -3.70 21.07 -0.27
CA VAL A 61 -3.85 21.36 -1.70
C VAL A 61 -3.94 22.87 -1.96
N ARG A 62 -4.70 23.61 -1.17
CA ARG A 62 -4.87 25.06 -1.33
C ARG A 62 -3.58 25.82 -1.05
N THR A 63 -2.85 25.47 0.01
CA THR A 63 -1.57 26.11 0.33
C THR A 63 -0.57 25.87 -0.80
N CYS A 64 -0.45 24.63 -1.29
CA CYS A 64 0.38 24.35 -2.46
C CYS A 64 -0.02 25.17 -3.70
N ALA A 65 -1.32 25.34 -3.95
CA ALA A 65 -1.81 26.15 -5.08
C ALA A 65 -1.53 27.65 -4.91
N ILE A 66 -1.70 28.20 -3.71
CA ILE A 66 -1.45 29.62 -3.38
C ILE A 66 0.05 29.94 -3.50
N GLU A 67 0.89 29.06 -2.95
CA GLU A 67 2.34 29.21 -2.96
C GLU A 67 2.98 28.74 -4.28
N LYS A 68 2.17 28.23 -5.22
CA LYS A 68 2.59 27.74 -6.54
C LYS A 68 3.67 26.65 -6.45
N LEU A 69 3.55 25.78 -5.45
CA LEU A 69 4.46 24.65 -5.25
C LEU A 69 4.26 23.63 -6.37
N THR A 70 5.36 23.14 -6.93
CA THR A 70 5.33 22.25 -8.10
C THR A 70 5.98 20.89 -7.83
N THR A 71 6.75 20.79 -6.74
CA THR A 71 7.48 19.57 -6.37
C THR A 71 6.84 18.87 -5.17
N ILE A 72 7.10 17.56 -5.04
CA ILE A 72 6.59 16.75 -3.92
C ILE A 72 7.29 17.15 -2.62
N GLU A 73 8.57 17.51 -2.72
CA GLU A 73 9.43 17.91 -1.62
C GLU A 73 8.89 19.19 -0.94
N GLU A 74 8.48 20.18 -1.74
CA GLU A 74 7.82 21.39 -1.25
C GLU A 74 6.47 21.06 -0.59
N ALA A 75 5.65 20.22 -1.23
CA ALA A 75 4.36 19.82 -0.68
C ALA A 75 4.48 19.04 0.65
N ARG A 76 5.55 18.26 0.83
CA ARG A 76 5.87 17.59 2.10
C ARG A 76 6.09 18.58 3.24
N ALA A 77 6.71 19.73 2.97
CA ALA A 77 6.89 20.78 3.98
C ALA A 77 5.54 21.36 4.45
N VAL A 78 4.63 21.65 3.50
CA VAL A 78 3.27 22.10 3.80
C VAL A 78 2.51 21.05 4.62
N LEU A 79 2.58 19.78 4.24
CA LEU A 79 1.95 18.68 4.98
C LEU A 79 2.48 18.63 6.42
N LYS A 80 3.79 18.76 6.62
CA LYS A 80 4.40 18.75 7.96
C LYS A 80 3.94 19.94 8.81
N ALA A 81 3.83 21.13 8.21
CA ALA A 81 3.31 22.32 8.89
C ALA A 81 1.84 22.13 9.31
N GLU A 82 1.01 21.56 8.43
CA GLU A 82 -0.40 21.30 8.73
C GLU A 82 -0.61 20.22 9.78
N LEU A 83 0.20 19.16 9.76
CA LEU A 83 0.22 18.14 10.81
C LEU A 83 0.58 18.75 12.16
N ASN A 84 1.61 19.60 12.20
CA ASN A 84 2.02 20.30 13.42
C ASN A 84 0.88 21.20 13.94
N ARG A 85 0.26 22.00 13.07
CA ARG A 85 -0.88 22.84 13.42
C ARG A 85 -2.04 22.04 14.01
N TYR A 86 -2.43 20.94 13.36
CA TYR A 86 -3.56 20.14 13.82
C TYR A 86 -3.25 19.39 15.12
N ASN A 87 -2.07 18.78 15.24
CA ASN A 87 -1.73 17.95 16.40
C ASN A 87 -1.36 18.76 17.65
N ASN A 88 -0.72 19.93 17.48
CA ASN A 88 -0.10 20.67 18.59
C ASN A 88 -0.74 22.03 18.91
N HIS A 89 -1.58 22.57 18.03
CA HIS A 89 -2.17 23.90 18.25
C HIS A 89 -3.70 23.90 18.17
N GLN A 90 -4.30 23.03 17.35
CA GLN A 90 -5.73 23.01 17.15
C GLN A 90 -6.46 22.28 18.29
N VAL A 91 -7.41 22.95 18.93
CA VAL A 91 -8.34 22.32 19.86
C VAL A 91 -9.34 21.48 19.08
N HIS A 92 -9.48 20.21 19.46
CA HIS A 92 -10.35 19.27 18.76
C HIS A 92 -11.82 19.47 19.19
N SER A 93 -12.72 19.65 18.24
CA SER A 93 -14.12 20.05 18.54
C SER A 93 -14.89 19.06 19.40
N THR A 94 -14.61 17.76 19.28
CA THR A 94 -15.30 16.72 20.06
C THR A 94 -14.73 16.59 21.47
N THR A 95 -13.44 16.86 21.67
CA THR A 95 -12.75 16.53 22.93
C THR A 95 -12.34 17.75 23.73
N GLY A 96 -12.41 18.95 23.16
CA GLY A 96 -12.07 20.22 23.83
C GLY A 96 -10.59 20.39 24.17
N GLU A 97 -9.74 19.42 23.79
CA GLU A 97 -8.31 19.39 24.08
C GLU A 97 -7.49 19.38 22.79
N VAL A 98 -6.21 19.77 22.88
CA VAL A 98 -5.23 19.62 21.81
C VAL A 98 -4.80 18.14 21.72
N PRO A 99 -4.73 17.54 20.50
CA PRO A 99 -4.45 16.12 20.34
C PRO A 99 -3.17 15.62 21.02
N SER A 100 -2.06 16.36 20.93
CA SER A 100 -0.79 15.98 21.54
C SER A 100 -0.84 15.95 23.06
N ILE A 101 -1.38 17.00 23.69
CA ILE A 101 -1.56 17.09 25.15
C ILE A 101 -2.42 15.92 25.65
N ARG A 102 -3.52 15.64 24.97
CA ARG A 102 -4.41 14.52 25.31
C ARG A 102 -3.70 13.17 25.18
N PHE A 103 -2.89 13.00 24.13
CA PHE A 103 -2.12 11.77 23.92
C PHE A 103 -1.05 11.57 25.01
N GLU A 104 -0.33 12.63 25.38
CA GLU A 104 0.65 12.61 26.46
C GLU A 104 -0.01 12.28 27.81
N LYS A 105 -1.15 12.89 28.11
CA LYS A 105 -1.94 12.58 29.31
C LYS A 105 -2.36 11.11 29.34
N ALA A 106 -2.92 10.58 28.25
CA ALA A 106 -3.30 9.17 28.14
C ALA A 106 -2.10 8.22 28.32
N ARG A 107 -0.91 8.61 27.83
CA ARG A 107 0.33 7.86 28.02
C ARG A 107 0.79 7.86 29.48
N ASN A 108 0.74 9.02 30.14
CA ASN A 108 1.12 9.18 31.55
C ASN A 108 0.18 8.41 32.48
N GLU A 109 -1.12 8.42 32.19
CA GLU A 109 -2.16 7.68 32.92
C GLU A 109 -2.17 6.17 32.60
N ARG A 110 -1.27 5.69 31.74
CA ARG A 110 -1.25 4.31 31.22
C ARG A 110 -2.56 3.88 30.55
N ASN A 111 -3.37 4.84 30.12
CA ASN A 111 -4.64 4.63 29.43
C ASN A 111 -4.42 4.58 27.91
N SER A 112 -3.54 3.68 27.49
CA SER A 112 -3.11 3.56 26.10
C SER A 112 -3.08 2.09 25.66
N LEU A 113 -3.69 1.80 24.52
CA LEU A 113 -3.68 0.47 23.90
C LEU A 113 -2.45 0.24 23.01
N PHE A 114 -1.61 1.25 22.82
CA PHE A 114 -0.38 1.10 22.06
C PHE A 114 0.56 0.09 22.74
N ARG A 115 1.20 -0.74 21.92
CA ARG A 115 2.21 -1.73 22.35
C ARG A 115 3.53 -1.38 21.67
N PRO A 116 4.68 -1.51 22.36
CA PRO A 116 5.98 -1.42 21.71
C PRO A 116 6.03 -2.40 20.54
N PHE A 117 6.55 -1.96 19.41
CA PHE A 117 6.71 -2.83 18.26
C PHE A 117 7.71 -3.95 18.59
N ALA A 118 7.26 -5.19 18.45
CA ALA A 118 8.10 -6.37 18.59
C ALA A 118 8.10 -7.12 17.25
N LEU A 119 9.28 -7.55 16.81
CA LEU A 119 9.38 -8.30 15.56
C LEU A 119 8.70 -9.66 15.73
N PRO A 120 7.76 -10.03 14.83
CA PRO A 120 7.15 -11.33 14.86
C PRO A 120 8.19 -12.39 14.53
N LYS A 121 8.26 -13.45 15.34
CA LYS A 121 9.05 -14.64 15.00
C LYS A 121 8.48 -15.23 13.70
N PRO A 122 9.32 -15.68 12.75
CA PRO A 122 10.75 -15.95 12.87
C PRO A 122 11.69 -14.82 12.42
N TYR A 123 11.15 -13.61 12.17
CA TYR A 123 11.93 -12.57 11.51
C TYR A 123 12.91 -11.87 12.46
N THR A 124 14.18 -11.81 12.05
CA THR A 124 15.24 -11.08 12.77
C THR A 124 15.27 -9.59 12.44
N SER A 125 14.64 -9.18 11.33
CA SER A 125 14.67 -7.79 10.83
C SER A 125 13.30 -7.38 10.30
N ALA A 126 12.97 -6.10 10.43
CA ALA A 126 11.75 -5.49 9.88
C ALA A 126 11.64 -5.68 8.36
N LYS A 127 12.77 -5.78 7.67
CA LYS A 127 12.88 -6.15 6.26
C LYS A 127 12.17 -7.47 5.91
N GLY A 128 12.17 -8.45 6.81
CA GLY A 128 11.44 -9.71 6.61
C GLY A 128 9.92 -9.59 6.80
N VAL A 129 9.47 -8.50 7.42
CA VAL A 129 8.05 -8.22 7.66
C VAL A 129 7.49 -7.34 6.54
N PHE A 130 8.16 -6.23 6.25
CA PHE A 130 7.78 -5.23 5.25
C PHE A 130 8.46 -5.53 3.91
N CYS A 131 7.99 -6.60 3.28
CA CYS A 131 8.46 -7.06 1.98
C CYS A 131 7.28 -7.58 1.16
N GLY A 132 7.49 -7.61 -0.14
CA GLY A 132 6.63 -8.30 -1.10
C GLY A 132 6.89 -9.79 -0.97
N ARG A 133 5.84 -10.59 -1.08
CA ARG A 133 5.89 -12.04 -0.90
C ARG A 133 5.38 -12.73 -2.14
N GLU A 134 6.12 -13.71 -2.59
CA GLU A 134 5.67 -14.63 -3.63
C GLU A 134 5.93 -16.06 -3.21
N LYS A 135 5.08 -16.97 -3.67
CA LYS A 135 5.21 -18.41 -3.40
C LYS A 135 5.57 -19.11 -4.68
N LEU A 136 6.70 -19.81 -4.68
CA LEU A 136 7.16 -20.58 -5.84
C LEU A 136 7.45 -22.02 -5.43
N MET A 137 7.31 -22.93 -6.39
CA MET A 137 7.63 -24.34 -6.21
C MET A 137 9.07 -24.62 -6.60
N VAL A 138 9.78 -25.39 -5.76
CA VAL A 138 11.12 -25.88 -6.06
C VAL A 138 11.03 -27.00 -7.10
N ASP A 139 11.82 -26.89 -8.16
CA ASP A 139 11.87 -27.87 -9.24
C ASP A 139 12.63 -29.16 -8.87
N GLY A 140 12.78 -30.07 -9.83
CA GLY A 140 13.52 -31.33 -9.66
C GLY A 140 15.04 -31.16 -9.47
N TYR A 141 15.57 -29.97 -9.74
CA TYR A 141 16.99 -29.63 -9.65
C TYR A 141 17.31 -28.72 -8.45
N ARG A 142 16.37 -28.57 -7.51
CA ARG A 142 16.47 -27.66 -6.35
C ARG A 142 16.65 -26.20 -6.77
N ARG A 143 15.92 -25.76 -7.79
CA ARG A 143 15.90 -24.38 -8.24
C ARG A 143 14.48 -23.84 -8.25
N ILE A 144 14.38 -22.53 -8.23
CA ILE A 144 13.16 -21.79 -8.51
C ILE A 144 13.40 -20.89 -9.72
N SER A 145 12.38 -20.72 -10.55
CA SER A 145 12.40 -19.76 -11.65
C SER A 145 11.61 -18.53 -11.22
N PHE A 146 12.29 -17.39 -11.13
CA PHE A 146 11.68 -16.10 -10.83
C PHE A 146 12.05 -15.10 -11.94
N PHE A 147 11.05 -14.72 -12.74
CA PHE A 147 11.26 -14.01 -14.00
C PHE A 147 12.29 -14.74 -14.88
N ASN A 148 13.34 -14.06 -15.31
CA ASN A 148 14.37 -14.62 -16.18
C ASN A 148 15.55 -15.22 -15.40
N HIS A 149 15.38 -15.44 -14.08
CA HIS A 149 16.43 -15.96 -13.21
C HIS A 149 16.09 -17.35 -12.69
N GLU A 150 17.05 -18.26 -12.80
CA GLU A 150 17.05 -19.52 -12.06
C GLU A 150 17.88 -19.36 -10.80
N ILE A 151 17.27 -19.60 -9.64
CA ILE A 151 17.90 -19.42 -8.34
C ILE A 151 17.97 -20.77 -7.65
N ALA A 152 19.18 -21.19 -7.26
CA ALA A 152 19.37 -22.41 -6.48
C ALA A 152 18.80 -22.24 -5.06
N VAL A 153 18.08 -23.27 -4.58
CA VAL A 153 17.50 -23.32 -3.24
C VAL A 153 18.03 -24.55 -2.50
N PRO A 154 19.19 -24.42 -1.82
CA PRO A 154 19.79 -25.54 -1.10
C PRO A 154 18.92 -25.93 0.10
N ASN A 155 19.05 -27.15 0.59
CA ASN A 155 18.43 -27.59 1.86
C ASN A 155 16.89 -27.52 1.94
N VAL A 156 16.21 -27.47 0.78
CA VAL A 156 14.76 -27.63 0.65
C VAL A 156 14.46 -28.92 -0.13
N PRO A 157 13.46 -29.73 0.27
CA PRO A 157 13.05 -30.89 -0.50
C PRO A 157 12.55 -30.52 -1.91
N LEU A 158 12.61 -31.48 -2.82
CA LEU A 158 12.14 -31.28 -4.19
C LEU A 158 10.62 -31.14 -4.21
N ARG A 159 10.09 -30.32 -5.12
CA ARG A 159 8.64 -30.10 -5.30
C ARG A 159 7.92 -29.61 -4.04
N GLU A 160 8.62 -28.84 -3.22
CA GLU A 160 8.05 -28.12 -2.08
C GLU A 160 7.86 -26.63 -2.40
N GLU A 161 6.89 -26.00 -1.74
CA GLU A 161 6.64 -24.57 -1.85
C GLU A 161 7.61 -23.79 -0.96
N VAL A 162 8.22 -22.74 -1.51
CA VAL A 162 9.04 -21.78 -0.78
C VAL A 162 8.46 -20.38 -0.90
N GLU A 163 8.66 -19.58 0.15
CA GLU A 163 8.25 -18.19 0.18
C GLU A 163 9.43 -17.29 -0.15
N ILE A 164 9.24 -16.38 -1.09
CA ILE A 164 10.25 -15.43 -1.55
C ILE A 164 9.85 -14.06 -1.07
N HIS A 165 10.73 -13.47 -0.27
CA HIS A 165 10.60 -12.10 0.17
C HIS A 165 11.41 -11.23 -0.80
N LEU A 166 10.71 -10.29 -1.43
CA LEU A 166 11.23 -9.29 -2.34
C LEU A 166 11.59 -8.05 -1.53
N LEU A 167 12.78 -7.48 -1.68
CA LEU A 167 13.20 -6.28 -0.98
C LEU A 167 13.93 -5.33 -1.95
N PRO A 168 13.22 -4.40 -2.60
CA PRO A 168 13.86 -3.43 -3.46
C PRO A 168 14.56 -2.35 -2.64
N ASP A 169 15.75 -2.00 -3.10
CA ASP A 169 16.58 -0.91 -2.62
C ASP A 169 16.79 0.06 -3.78
N ALA A 170 15.98 1.13 -3.81
CA ALA A 170 16.00 2.11 -4.88
C ALA A 170 17.28 2.95 -4.91
N GLU A 171 17.95 3.13 -3.75
CA GLU A 171 19.21 3.88 -3.67
C GLU A 171 20.37 3.08 -4.27
N ARG A 172 20.36 1.77 -4.05
CA ARG A 172 21.39 0.85 -4.56
C ARG A 172 21.05 0.22 -5.92
N ASP A 173 19.90 0.56 -6.50
CA ASP A 173 19.34 -0.04 -7.71
C ASP A 173 19.39 -1.58 -7.68
N ALA A 174 19.01 -2.16 -6.53
CA ALA A 174 19.14 -3.59 -6.24
C ALA A 174 17.83 -4.18 -5.72
N LEU A 175 17.58 -5.45 -6.04
CA LEU A 175 16.52 -6.27 -5.47
C LEU A 175 17.15 -7.42 -4.68
N GLU A 176 17.00 -7.37 -3.36
CA GLU A 176 17.37 -8.48 -2.49
C GLU A 176 16.19 -9.47 -2.43
N LEU A 177 16.45 -10.72 -2.80
CA LEU A 177 15.52 -11.84 -2.72
C LEU A 177 15.92 -12.74 -1.56
N ARG A 178 15.06 -12.88 -0.56
CA ARG A 178 15.26 -13.80 0.57
C ARG A 178 14.29 -14.97 0.45
N ILE A 179 14.84 -16.17 0.37
CA ILE A 179 14.07 -17.40 0.21
C ILE A 179 13.88 -18.03 1.59
N TRP A 180 12.63 -18.31 1.94
CA TRP A 180 12.20 -18.86 3.22
C TRP A 180 11.51 -20.21 3.01
N TYR A 181 11.80 -21.14 3.93
CA TYR A 181 11.16 -22.44 3.99
C TYR A 181 11.09 -22.91 5.45
N GLY A 182 9.92 -23.35 5.92
CA GLY A 182 9.76 -23.86 7.28
C GLY A 182 10.17 -22.86 8.38
N ASN A 183 9.74 -21.60 8.27
CA ASN A 183 10.06 -20.51 9.20
C ASN A 183 11.55 -20.17 9.35
N ARG A 184 12.41 -20.57 8.41
CA ARG A 184 13.81 -20.16 8.36
C ARG A 184 14.16 -19.59 7.00
N MET A 185 15.04 -18.59 7.01
CA MET A 185 15.66 -18.10 5.78
C MET A 185 16.71 -19.11 5.34
N VAL A 186 16.57 -19.60 4.11
CA VAL A 186 17.43 -20.64 3.55
C VAL A 186 18.52 -20.04 2.68
N GLN A 187 18.17 -19.03 1.88
CA GLN A 187 19.10 -18.36 0.99
C GLN A 187 18.73 -16.89 0.80
N SER A 188 19.72 -16.07 0.50
CA SER A 188 19.55 -14.68 0.08
C SER A 188 20.39 -14.44 -1.16
N VAL A 189 19.83 -13.81 -2.17
CA VAL A 189 20.52 -13.42 -3.40
C VAL A 189 20.14 -11.99 -3.76
N THR A 190 21.04 -11.28 -4.43
CA THR A 190 20.82 -9.88 -4.82
C THR A 190 21.01 -9.76 -6.32
N TYR A 191 20.06 -9.10 -6.97
CA TYR A 191 20.08 -8.82 -8.41
C TYR A 191 19.92 -7.32 -8.66
N PRO A 192 20.39 -6.78 -9.78
CA PRO A 192 20.06 -5.42 -10.21
C PRO A 192 18.54 -5.25 -10.40
N LEU A 193 17.99 -4.14 -9.91
CA LEU A 193 16.55 -3.89 -9.96
C LEU A 193 16.03 -3.76 -11.42
N GLN A 194 16.90 -3.38 -12.36
CA GLN A 194 16.59 -3.24 -13.78
C GLN A 194 16.29 -4.58 -14.49
N GLU A 195 16.72 -5.71 -13.92
CA GLU A 195 16.48 -7.05 -14.48
C GLU A 195 15.03 -7.51 -14.26
N PHE A 196 14.27 -6.80 -13.42
CA PHE A 196 12.86 -7.09 -13.12
C PHE A 196 11.93 -6.09 -13.80
N PRO A 197 10.76 -6.53 -14.26
CA PRO A 197 9.80 -5.62 -14.87
C PRO A 197 9.37 -4.56 -13.87
N ARG A 198 9.52 -3.30 -14.26
CA ARG A 198 9.01 -2.17 -13.48
C ARG A 198 7.49 -2.14 -13.61
N VAL A 199 6.81 -1.97 -12.48
CA VAL A 199 5.38 -1.70 -12.50
C VAL A 199 5.18 -0.27 -12.98
N HIS A 200 4.78 -0.15 -14.24
CA HIS A 200 4.32 1.12 -14.79
C HIS A 200 2.92 1.38 -14.27
N PHE A 201 2.80 2.32 -13.34
CA PHE A 201 1.52 2.99 -13.16
C PHE A 201 1.30 3.83 -14.41
N SER A 202 0.15 3.68 -15.07
CA SER A 202 -0.24 4.61 -16.12
C SER A 202 -0.18 6.01 -15.51
N THR A 203 0.81 6.79 -15.92
CA THR A 203 0.90 8.20 -15.55
C THR A 203 -0.40 8.82 -16.04
N PHE A 204 -1.31 9.16 -15.12
CA PHE A 204 -2.42 10.03 -15.47
C PHE A 204 -1.75 11.26 -16.11
N PRO A 205 -2.08 11.61 -17.36
CA PRO A 205 -1.43 12.75 -18.00
C PRO A 205 -1.58 13.94 -17.07
N ASN A 206 -0.45 14.58 -16.74
CA ASN A 206 -0.34 15.79 -15.92
C ASN A 206 -1.11 16.95 -16.57
N ARG A 207 -2.45 16.85 -16.57
CA ARG A 207 -3.37 17.84 -17.12
C ARG A 207 -4.70 17.78 -16.39
N VAL A 208 -4.65 17.86 -15.06
CA VAL A 208 -5.75 18.50 -14.35
C VAL A 208 -5.56 20.01 -14.57
N ARG A 209 -6.08 20.53 -15.68
CA ARG A 209 -6.38 21.96 -15.77
C ARG A 209 -7.42 22.25 -14.69
N ILE A 210 -7.05 23.05 -13.70
CA ILE A 210 -7.93 23.56 -12.65
C ILE A 210 -8.80 24.70 -13.23
N ASP A 211 -9.41 24.49 -14.40
CA ASP A 211 -10.20 25.54 -15.06
C ASP A 211 -11.70 25.24 -15.07
N ASN A 212 -12.14 24.02 -14.72
CA ASN A 212 -13.55 23.63 -14.83
C ASN A 212 -14.18 23.13 -13.53
N LEU A 213 -13.81 23.69 -12.38
CA LEU A 213 -14.57 23.47 -11.12
C LEU A 213 -15.74 24.45 -10.92
N PHE A 214 -16.03 25.33 -11.89
CA PHE A 214 -17.21 26.18 -11.90
C PHE A 214 -17.87 26.20 -13.28
N THR A 215 -18.81 25.29 -13.53
CA THR A 215 -19.86 25.48 -14.56
C THR A 215 -21.09 24.64 -14.20
N PRO A 216 -22.32 25.20 -14.21
CA PRO A 216 -23.51 24.52 -13.70
C PRO A 216 -24.02 23.42 -14.64
N ARG A 217 -24.70 22.43 -14.03
CA ARG A 217 -25.44 21.32 -14.66
C ARG A 217 -26.24 21.74 -15.90
N ASN A 218 -25.97 21.08 -17.03
CA ASN A 218 -26.97 20.40 -17.89
C ASN A 218 -26.30 19.95 -19.19
N GLN A 219 -26.35 18.64 -19.51
CA GLN A 219 -26.76 18.05 -20.80
C GLN A 219 -26.31 16.58 -20.96
N ARG A 220 -27.01 15.90 -21.86
CA ARG A 220 -27.35 14.47 -21.96
C ARG A 220 -26.21 13.56 -22.41
N LEU A 221 -26.34 12.27 -22.05
CA LEU A 221 -25.54 11.14 -22.51
C LEU A 221 -25.87 10.74 -23.96
N THR A 222 -24.84 10.42 -24.76
CA THR A 222 -24.93 9.52 -25.93
C THR A 222 -23.73 8.56 -25.96
N PRO A 223 -23.87 7.33 -26.52
CA PRO A 223 -22.88 6.26 -26.36
C PRO A 223 -22.10 5.96 -27.66
N ALA A 224 -20.78 5.88 -27.56
CA ALA A 224 -19.85 5.11 -28.39
C ALA A 224 -18.49 5.18 -27.66
N GLY A 225 -17.76 4.12 -27.34
CA GLY A 225 -17.52 2.90 -28.09
C GLY A 225 -16.06 2.92 -28.49
N GLN A 226 -15.13 2.51 -27.61
CA GLN A 226 -13.81 2.04 -28.00
C GLN A 226 -13.16 1.11 -26.95
N VAL A 227 -12.51 0.11 -27.52
CA VAL A 227 -11.97 -1.17 -27.03
C VAL A 227 -10.96 -1.04 -25.89
N SER A 228 -11.09 -1.89 -24.86
CA SER A 228 -10.10 -2.08 -23.79
C SER A 228 -9.23 -3.31 -24.07
N GLU A 229 -7.91 -3.15 -24.13
CA GLU A 229 -6.94 -4.26 -24.06
C GLU A 229 -6.95 -4.94 -22.68
N PRO A 230 -6.63 -6.25 -22.60
CA PRO A 230 -6.79 -7.02 -21.38
C PRO A 230 -5.70 -6.70 -20.35
N ALA A 231 -6.10 -6.17 -19.20
CA ALA A 231 -5.27 -6.11 -18.01
C ALA A 231 -4.97 -7.54 -17.51
N SER A 232 -3.75 -8.03 -17.78
CA SER A 232 -3.20 -9.21 -17.13
C SER A 232 -2.08 -8.80 -16.18
N LEU A 233 -2.02 -9.51 -15.04
CA LEU A 233 -1.08 -9.38 -13.93
C LEU A 233 -1.39 -8.27 -12.92
N ALA A 234 -1.78 -8.71 -11.72
CA ALA A 234 -1.93 -7.88 -10.55
C ALA A 234 -0.61 -7.15 -10.26
N SER A 235 -0.67 -5.83 -10.34
CA SER A 235 0.45 -4.92 -10.21
C SER A 235 0.91 -4.81 -8.75
N PHE A 236 2.19 -5.12 -8.51
CA PHE A 236 2.86 -4.90 -7.23
C PHE A 236 3.38 -3.46 -7.14
N ALA A 237 2.79 -2.66 -6.26
CA ALA A 237 3.30 -1.31 -5.98
C ALA A 237 4.51 -1.38 -5.04
N TRP A 238 5.65 -0.86 -5.49
CA TRP A 238 6.81 -0.57 -4.66
C TRP A 238 6.99 0.95 -4.55
N ASP A 239 6.12 1.60 -3.77
CA ASP A 239 6.34 2.98 -3.35
C ASP A 239 6.92 2.97 -1.92
N ASN A 240 8.24 2.99 -1.82
CA ASN A 240 8.94 3.18 -0.53
C ASN A 240 8.95 4.65 -0.07
N ASN A 241 8.16 5.52 -0.70
CA ASN A 241 8.05 6.94 -0.33
C ASN A 241 6.89 7.24 0.66
N MET A 242 6.32 6.19 1.29
CA MET A 242 5.27 6.28 2.32
C MET A 242 5.76 5.85 3.72
N ILE A 243 6.85 6.46 4.19
CA ILE A 243 7.12 6.67 5.62
C ILE A 243 7.50 8.13 5.83
#